data_AF-A0AAD7FT07-F1
#
_entry.id   AF-A0AAD7FT07-F1
#
_cell.length_a   1.000
_cell.length_b   1.000
_cell.length_c   1.000
_cell.angle_alpha   90.00
_cell.angle_beta   90.00
_cell.angle_gamma   90.00
#
_symmetry.space_group_name_H-M   'P 1'
#
loop_
_entity.id
_entity.type
_entity.pdbx_description
1 polymer ?
#
loop_
_entity_poly.entity_id
_entity_poly.type
_entity_poly.pdbx_seq_one_letter_code
_entity_poly.pdbx_strand_id
1 'polypeptide(L)'
;MSQPGPVPAAVDTPGDEPCAQIWSVYISEAEKYDKALVDSWRGNMNGILIFAGLFSAVLTSFIIQSYQMLQPQNPDPNTLLMAHLVQQFAIATNTTLLSQSVLDSVATSANSSTSLDHSRFVICNILWFLSLGLSLACALTATLVEQWARDFLQRTEMLPSPVKRARIFAYLYYVEFSCLILCRDVSYKFAGLKRFRMHAFVGTIPLLLHMSLLLFLGGLVPFLLPVNHAVAYVAAGVLAVVLIFYVGISILPLIQYDCPYKTP
;
A
#
# COMPACT_ATOMS: atom_id res chain seq x y z
N MET A 1 64.19 -26.83 -25.88
CA MET A 1 63.25 -25.69 -25.91
C MET A 1 62.20 -26.03 -26.97
N SER A 2 61.07 -26.61 -26.56
CA SER A 2 60.02 -27.08 -27.47
C SER A 2 59.05 -25.94 -27.73
N GLN A 3 58.89 -25.54 -28.99
CA GLN A 3 57.87 -24.57 -29.40
C GLN A 3 56.47 -25.16 -29.16
N PRO A 4 55.49 -24.40 -28.63
CA PRO A 4 54.11 -24.86 -28.58
C PRO A 4 53.53 -24.81 -30.01
N GLY A 5 52.97 -25.93 -30.47
CA GLY A 5 52.32 -26.01 -31.78
C GLY A 5 51.13 -25.05 -31.90
N PRO A 6 50.75 -24.67 -33.13
CA PRO A 6 49.63 -23.77 -33.37
C PRO A 6 48.34 -24.37 -32.78
N VAL A 7 47.64 -23.57 -31.98
CA VAL A 7 46.29 -23.90 -31.49
C VAL A 7 45.40 -24.08 -32.73
N PRO A 8 44.69 -25.20 -32.88
CA PRO A 8 43.78 -25.37 -34.00
C PRO A 8 42.74 -24.25 -33.95
N ALA A 9 42.63 -23.48 -35.04
CA ALA A 9 41.54 -22.54 -35.23
C ALA A 9 40.24 -23.30 -35.04
N ALA A 10 39.32 -22.74 -34.24
CA ALA A 10 37.98 -23.27 -34.11
C ALA A 10 37.43 -23.49 -35.53
N VAL A 11 37.15 -24.75 -35.85
CA VAL A 11 36.49 -25.09 -37.10
C VAL A 11 35.09 -24.52 -36.98
N ASP A 12 34.84 -23.36 -37.61
CA ASP A 12 33.51 -22.81 -37.75
C ASP A 12 32.69 -23.83 -38.56
N THR A 13 31.84 -24.58 -37.86
CA THR A 13 30.94 -25.52 -38.51
C THR A 13 29.88 -24.72 -39.26
N PRO A 14 29.53 -25.06 -40.53
CA PRO A 14 28.59 -24.29 -41.36
C PRO A 14 27.16 -24.14 -40.80
N GLY A 15 26.86 -24.76 -39.65
CA GLY A 15 25.58 -24.67 -38.94
C GLY A 15 25.53 -23.62 -37.82
N ASP A 16 26.64 -22.97 -37.48
CA ASP A 16 26.71 -22.03 -36.36
C ASP A 16 26.31 -20.59 -36.74
N GLU A 17 26.56 -20.16 -37.99
CA GLU A 17 26.15 -18.84 -38.50
C GLU A 17 24.63 -18.60 -38.47
N PRO A 18 23.77 -19.55 -38.93
CA PRO A 18 22.32 -19.39 -38.85
C PRO A 18 21.82 -19.30 -37.41
N CYS A 19 22.41 -20.10 -36.51
CA CYS A 19 22.04 -20.10 -35.09
C CYS A 19 22.42 -18.79 -34.40
N ALA A 20 23.60 -18.25 -34.71
CA ALA A 20 24.07 -16.95 -34.21
C ALA A 20 23.20 -15.79 -34.72
N GLN A 21 22.76 -15.85 -35.97
CA GLN A 21 21.89 -14.85 -36.56
C GLN A 21 20.46 -14.90 -35.98
N ILE A 22 19.90 -16.10 -35.78
CA ILE A 22 18.61 -16.28 -35.12
C ILE A 22 18.67 -15.78 -33.66
N TRP A 23 19.77 -16.07 -32.96
CA TRP A 23 19.97 -15.64 -31.58
C TRP A 23 20.11 -14.12 -31.45
N SER A 24 20.80 -13.45 -32.40
CA SER A 24 20.92 -11.99 -32.39
C SER A 24 19.60 -11.30 -32.66
N VAL A 25 18.78 -11.82 -33.58
CA VAL A 25 17.41 -11.34 -33.82
C VAL A 25 16.54 -11.51 -32.58
N TYR A 26 16.57 -12.69 -31.94
CA TYR A 26 15.81 -12.94 -30.71
C TYR A 26 16.20 -11.99 -29.57
N ILE A 27 17.51 -11.77 -29.35
CA ILE A 27 17.99 -10.83 -28.32
C ILE A 27 17.53 -9.41 -28.62
N SER A 28 17.61 -8.98 -29.88
CA SER A 28 17.21 -7.63 -30.27
C SER A 28 15.73 -7.36 -30.00
N GLU A 29 14.88 -8.36 -30.21
CA GLU A 29 13.45 -8.26 -29.97
C GLU A 29 13.12 -8.36 -28.47
N ALA A 30 13.81 -9.24 -27.75
CA ALA A 30 13.69 -9.35 -26.30
C ALA A 30 14.07 -8.04 -25.58
N GLU A 31 15.10 -7.34 -26.07
CA GLU A 31 15.53 -6.06 -25.50
C GLU A 31 14.50 -4.94 -25.68
N LYS A 32 13.88 -4.84 -26.87
CA LYS A 32 12.78 -3.89 -27.10
C LYS A 32 11.61 -4.18 -26.17
N TYR A 33 11.24 -5.44 -26.03
CA TYR A 33 10.15 -5.87 -25.16
C TYR A 33 10.45 -5.55 -23.69
N ASP A 34 11.65 -5.89 -23.20
CA ASP A 34 12.05 -5.63 -21.82
C ASP A 34 12.10 -4.13 -21.51
N LYS A 35 12.61 -3.30 -22.44
CA LYS A 35 12.61 -1.85 -22.31
C LYS A 35 11.19 -1.29 -22.20
N ALA A 36 10.30 -1.69 -23.11
CA ALA A 36 8.90 -1.27 -23.09
C ALA A 36 8.19 -1.67 -21.78
N LEU A 37 8.45 -2.88 -21.27
CA LEU A 37 7.88 -3.36 -20.02
C LEU A 37 8.38 -2.56 -18.81
N VAL A 38 9.70 -2.30 -18.74
CA VAL A 38 10.31 -1.52 -17.66
C VAL A 38 9.82 -0.08 -17.67
N ASP A 39 9.69 0.54 -18.83
CA ASP A 39 9.15 1.90 -18.96
C ASP A 39 7.68 1.98 -18.50
N SER A 40 6.88 0.97 -18.86
CA SER A 40 5.49 0.85 -18.36
C SER A 40 5.44 0.73 -16.83
N TRP A 41 6.27 -0.15 -16.24
CA TRP A 41 6.31 -0.31 -14.78
C TRP A 41 6.72 0.98 -14.08
N ARG A 42 7.75 1.69 -14.59
CA ARG A 42 8.19 2.97 -14.03
C ARG A 42 7.08 4.03 -14.09
N GLY A 43 6.36 4.10 -15.20
CA GLY A 43 5.19 4.99 -15.34
C GLY A 43 4.13 4.72 -14.27
N ASN A 44 3.78 3.44 -14.08
CA ASN A 44 2.82 3.03 -13.07
C ASN A 44 3.31 3.35 -11.64
N MET A 45 4.58 3.03 -11.32
CA MET A 45 5.17 3.31 -10.00
C MET A 45 5.19 4.80 -9.68
N ASN A 46 5.56 5.65 -10.65
CA ASN A 46 5.55 7.09 -10.46
C ASN A 46 4.14 7.64 -10.19
N GLY A 47 3.14 7.13 -10.91
CA GLY A 47 1.73 7.47 -10.63
C GLY A 47 1.29 7.08 -9.22
N ILE A 48 1.67 5.88 -8.77
CA ILE A 48 1.39 5.37 -7.43
C ILE A 48 2.07 6.22 -6.35
N LEU A 49 3.32 6.64 -6.56
CA LEU A 49 4.07 7.48 -5.62
C LEU A 49 3.43 8.86 -5.45
N ILE A 50 3.03 9.49 -6.55
CA ILE A 50 2.34 10.78 -6.51
C ILE A 50 1.01 10.66 -5.76
N PHE A 51 0.23 9.62 -6.07
CA PHE A 51 -1.03 9.37 -5.39
C PHE A 51 -0.83 9.09 -3.89
N ALA A 52 0.13 8.23 -3.52
CA ALA A 52 0.44 7.90 -2.14
C ALA A 52 0.87 9.14 -1.34
N GLY A 53 1.66 10.05 -1.94
CA GLY A 53 2.04 11.33 -1.33
C GLY A 53 0.85 12.24 -1.07
N LEU A 54 0.00 12.47 -2.08
CA LEU A 54 -1.22 13.28 -1.96
C LEU A 54 -2.19 12.70 -0.94
N PHE A 55 -2.40 11.39 -0.99
CA PHE A 55 -3.25 10.67 -0.04
C PHE A 55 -2.73 10.78 1.39
N SER A 56 -1.42 10.62 1.60
CA SER A 56 -0.80 10.76 2.92
C SER A 56 -0.96 12.18 3.48
N ALA A 57 -0.88 13.21 2.63
CA ALA A 57 -1.10 14.59 3.05
C ALA A 57 -2.53 14.83 3.55
N VAL A 58 -3.53 14.40 2.77
CA VAL A 58 -4.95 14.50 3.16
C VAL A 58 -5.22 13.69 4.43
N LEU A 59 -4.75 12.45 4.48
CA LEU A 59 -4.92 11.56 5.64
C LEU A 59 -4.28 12.14 6.91
N THR A 60 -3.13 12.80 6.79
CA THR A 60 -2.47 13.45 7.94
C THR A 60 -3.33 14.57 8.52
N SER A 61 -4.03 15.36 7.70
CA SER A 61 -4.96 16.39 8.20
C SER A 61 -6.08 15.78 9.05
N PHE A 62 -6.64 14.64 8.63
CA PHE A 62 -7.65 13.92 9.40
C PHE A 62 -7.08 13.30 10.69
N ILE A 63 -5.88 12.71 10.62
CA ILE A 63 -5.20 12.16 11.81
C ILE A 63 -4.95 13.25 12.84
N ILE A 64 -4.49 14.43 12.45
CA ILE A 64 -4.26 15.56 13.38
C ILE A 64 -5.56 15.91 14.11
N GLN A 65 -6.68 15.99 13.38
CA GLN A 65 -7.98 16.33 13.97
C GLN A 65 -8.49 15.22 14.92
N SER A 66 -8.36 13.96 14.53
CA SER A 66 -8.88 12.84 15.31
C SER A 66 -8.00 12.48 16.50
N TYR A 67 -6.70 12.74 16.44
CA TYR A 67 -5.80 12.56 17.57
C TYR A 67 -6.17 13.47 18.75
N GLN A 68 -6.66 14.68 18.47
CA GLN A 68 -7.16 15.59 19.51
C GLN A 68 -8.38 15.02 20.24
N MET A 69 -9.20 14.21 19.57
CA MET A 69 -10.39 13.57 20.16
C MET A 69 -10.04 12.36 21.04
N LEU A 70 -8.83 11.81 20.94
CA LEU A 70 -8.34 10.75 21.84
C LEU A 70 -7.74 11.29 23.13
N GLN A 71 -7.22 12.51 23.10
CA GLN A 71 -6.65 13.11 24.29
C GLN A 71 -7.77 13.34 25.31
N PRO A 72 -7.51 13.11 26.61
CA PRO A 72 -8.43 13.52 27.65
C PRO A 72 -8.69 15.01 27.46
N GLN A 73 -9.92 15.39 27.11
CA GLN A 73 -10.29 16.80 27.05
C GLN A 73 -10.02 17.36 28.45
N ASN A 74 -9.11 18.34 28.53
CA ASN A 74 -9.03 19.17 29.72
C ASN A 74 -10.45 19.65 30.01
N PRO A 75 -10.97 19.50 31.24
CA PRO A 75 -12.34 19.86 31.52
C PRO A 75 -12.55 21.31 31.09
N ASP A 76 -13.51 21.53 30.18
CA ASP A 76 -13.82 22.87 29.72
C ASP A 76 -14.00 23.76 30.96
N PRO A 77 -13.39 24.95 31.02
CA PRO A 77 -13.49 25.80 32.20
C PRO A 77 -14.95 26.10 32.58
N ASN A 78 -15.85 26.07 31.59
CA ASN A 78 -17.29 26.22 31.75
C ASN A 78 -17.96 25.01 32.42
N THR A 79 -17.53 23.78 32.15
CA THR A 79 -18.09 22.58 32.79
C THR A 79 -17.62 22.47 34.24
N LEU A 80 -16.37 22.84 34.51
CA LEU A 80 -15.84 22.95 35.87
C LEU A 80 -16.54 24.06 36.66
N LEU A 81 -16.81 25.20 36.03
CA LEU A 81 -17.55 26.31 36.64
C LEU A 81 -19.02 25.92 36.90
N MET A 82 -19.67 25.22 35.98
CA MET A 82 -21.05 24.75 36.15
C MET A 82 -21.15 23.71 37.27
N ALA A 83 -20.20 22.77 37.34
CA ALA A 83 -20.11 21.82 38.46
C ALA A 83 -19.93 22.56 39.80
N HIS A 84 -19.08 23.59 39.82
CA HIS A 84 -18.86 24.42 41.00
C HIS A 84 -20.12 25.21 41.41
N LEU A 85 -20.86 25.78 40.45
CA LEU A 85 -22.12 26.49 40.72
C LEU A 85 -23.20 25.55 41.26
N VAL A 86 -23.35 24.35 40.69
CA VAL A 86 -24.29 23.32 41.18
C VAL A 86 -23.92 22.90 42.60
N GLN A 87 -22.62 22.72 42.88
CA GLN A 87 -22.14 22.40 44.22
C GLN A 87 -22.43 23.52 45.22
N GLN A 88 -22.22 24.78 44.85
CA GLN A 88 -22.53 25.92 45.73
C GLN A 88 -24.04 26.07 45.99
N PHE A 89 -24.88 25.86 44.97
CA PHE A 89 -26.32 25.94 45.12
C PHE A 89 -26.85 24.82 46.05
N ALA A 90 -26.34 23.59 45.90
CA ALA A 90 -26.70 22.45 46.74
C ALA A 90 -26.36 22.67 48.24
N ILE A 91 -25.24 23.33 48.52
CA ILE A 91 -24.84 23.71 49.89
C ILE A 91 -25.79 24.78 50.43
N ALA A 92 -26.18 25.77 49.61
CA ALA A 92 -27.08 26.85 50.03
C ALA A 92 -28.51 26.37 50.35
N THR A 93 -29.03 25.36 49.63
CA THR A 93 -30.39 24.82 49.84
C THR A 93 -30.44 23.57 50.72
N ASN A 94 -29.35 23.19 51.40
CA ASN A 94 -29.26 22.04 52.32
C ASN A 94 -29.84 20.73 51.74
N THR A 95 -29.69 20.53 50.43
CA THR A 95 -30.31 19.44 49.63
C THR A 95 -29.25 18.50 49.08
N THR A 96 -28.22 18.23 49.90
CA THR A 96 -27.02 17.46 49.53
C THR A 96 -27.32 16.05 48.99
N LEU A 97 -28.34 15.37 49.53
CA LEU A 97 -28.76 14.02 49.11
C LEU A 97 -29.44 13.99 47.72
N LEU A 98 -30.27 15.00 47.40
CA LEU A 98 -30.93 15.09 46.09
C LEU A 98 -29.93 15.49 44.99
N SER A 99 -29.02 16.42 45.29
CA SER A 99 -27.94 16.81 44.36
C SER A 99 -27.00 15.67 44.03
N GLN A 100 -26.69 14.78 44.99
CA GLN A 100 -25.81 13.64 44.77
C GLN A 100 -26.45 12.59 43.85
N SER A 101 -27.74 12.31 44.02
CA SER A 101 -28.48 11.39 43.14
C SER A 101 -28.61 11.89 41.70
N VAL A 102 -28.75 13.21 41.50
CA VAL A 102 -28.77 13.84 40.17
C VAL A 102 -27.36 13.83 39.55
N LEU A 103 -26.31 14.06 40.35
CA LEU A 103 -24.93 14.00 39.87
C LEU A 103 -24.54 12.56 39.47
N ASP A 104 -24.95 11.55 40.23
CA ASP A 104 -24.70 10.14 39.93
C ASP A 104 -25.47 9.66 38.70
N SER A 105 -26.73 10.09 38.51
CA SER A 105 -27.52 9.74 37.32
C SER A 105 -27.05 10.47 36.06
N VAL A 106 -26.56 11.71 36.17
CA VAL A 106 -25.87 12.42 35.09
C VAL A 106 -24.51 11.79 34.79
N ALA A 107 -23.73 11.39 35.80
CA ALA A 107 -22.47 10.70 35.61
C ALA A 107 -22.65 9.33 34.93
N THR A 108 -23.69 8.57 35.30
CA THR A 108 -23.95 7.24 34.73
C THR A 108 -24.39 7.33 33.26
N SER A 109 -25.25 8.30 32.92
CA SER A 109 -25.66 8.54 31.53
C SER A 109 -24.51 9.10 30.67
N ALA A 110 -23.73 10.05 31.20
CA ALA A 110 -22.54 10.58 30.54
C ALA A 110 -21.47 9.51 30.31
N ASN A 111 -21.27 8.57 31.23
CA ASN A 111 -20.30 7.47 31.08
C ASN A 111 -20.68 6.48 29.97
N SER A 112 -21.98 6.28 29.72
CA SER A 112 -22.46 5.36 28.67
C SER A 112 -22.32 5.94 27.26
N SER A 113 -22.60 7.23 27.06
CA SER A 113 -22.39 7.90 25.77
C SER A 113 -20.90 8.13 25.48
N THR A 114 -20.13 8.55 26.48
CA THR A 114 -18.68 8.77 26.32
C THR A 114 -17.92 7.48 26.02
N SER A 115 -18.30 6.34 26.59
CA SER A 115 -17.62 5.06 26.32
C SER A 115 -17.83 4.54 24.90
N LEU A 116 -19.05 4.65 24.34
CA LEU A 116 -19.34 4.29 22.95
C LEU A 116 -18.63 5.21 21.96
N ASP A 117 -18.62 6.51 22.23
CA ASP A 117 -17.95 7.48 21.36
C ASP A 117 -16.42 7.34 21.44
N HIS A 118 -15.87 7.09 22.63
CA HIS A 118 -14.45 6.81 22.82
C HIS A 118 -13.99 5.57 22.04
N SER A 119 -14.78 4.48 22.08
CA SER A 119 -14.47 3.26 21.33
C SER A 119 -14.44 3.51 19.80
N ARG A 120 -15.40 4.30 19.29
CA ARG A 120 -15.45 4.69 17.87
C ARG A 120 -14.21 5.48 17.45
N PHE A 121 -13.82 6.50 18.23
CA PHE A 121 -12.65 7.31 17.92
C PHE A 121 -11.35 6.48 17.92
N VAL A 122 -11.21 5.52 18.85
CA VAL A 122 -10.06 4.59 18.86
C VAL A 122 -10.03 3.76 17.57
N ILE A 123 -11.16 3.18 17.16
CA ILE A 123 -11.26 2.39 15.91
C ILE A 123 -10.91 3.26 14.70
N CYS A 124 -11.42 4.50 14.61
CA CYS A 124 -11.09 5.43 13.53
C CYS A 124 -9.59 5.69 13.44
N ASN A 125 -8.93 5.93 14.57
CA ASN A 125 -7.49 6.19 14.60
C ASN A 125 -6.71 4.95 14.16
N ILE A 126 -7.07 3.76 14.65
CA ILE A 126 -6.42 2.52 14.22
C ILE A 126 -6.54 2.34 12.69
N LEU A 127 -7.74 2.53 12.13
CA LEU A 127 -7.98 2.43 10.69
C LEU A 127 -7.16 3.45 9.90
N TRP A 128 -7.09 4.70 10.36
CA TRP A 128 -6.36 5.76 9.67
C TRP A 128 -4.84 5.63 9.79
N PHE A 129 -4.30 5.22 10.94
CA PHE A 129 -2.88 4.89 11.06
C PHE A 129 -2.50 3.68 10.21
N LEU A 130 -3.34 2.64 10.19
CA LEU A 130 -3.11 1.46 9.36
C LEU A 130 -3.16 1.82 7.87
N SER A 131 -4.13 2.65 7.47
CA SER A 131 -4.23 3.22 6.13
C SER A 131 -2.96 4.00 5.75
N LEU A 132 -2.47 4.87 6.63
CA LEU A 132 -1.25 5.65 6.39
C LEU A 132 -0.03 4.73 6.22
N GLY A 133 0.11 3.75 7.12
CA GLY A 133 1.19 2.76 7.06
C GLY A 133 1.19 1.95 5.75
N LEU A 134 0.01 1.50 5.30
CA LEU A 134 -0.15 0.79 4.02
C LEU A 134 0.20 1.67 2.81
N SER A 135 -0.20 2.94 2.83
CA SER A 135 0.16 3.91 1.78
C SER A 135 1.68 4.14 1.71
N LEU A 136 2.33 4.31 2.86
CA LEU A 136 3.79 4.47 2.93
C LEU A 136 4.53 3.18 2.52
N ALA A 137 4.05 2.00 2.92
CA ALA A 137 4.60 0.72 2.49
C ALA A 137 4.47 0.54 0.97
N CYS A 138 3.33 0.93 0.39
CA CYS A 138 3.13 0.96 -1.05
C CYS A 138 4.13 1.91 -1.74
N ALA A 139 4.32 3.13 -1.21
CA ALA A 139 5.29 4.08 -1.73
C ALA A 139 6.73 3.55 -1.65
N LEU A 140 7.15 2.97 -0.53
CA LEU A 140 8.46 2.34 -0.38
C LEU A 140 8.66 1.19 -1.37
N THR A 141 7.63 0.37 -1.57
CA THR A 141 7.70 -0.73 -2.54
C THR A 141 7.83 -0.19 -3.97
N ALA A 142 7.08 0.87 -4.31
CA ALA A 142 7.15 1.51 -5.62
C ALA A 142 8.52 2.14 -5.89
N THR A 143 9.14 2.79 -4.89
CA THR A 143 10.50 3.35 -5.06
C THR A 143 11.56 2.27 -5.26
N LEU A 144 11.47 1.14 -4.55
CA LEU A 144 12.37 0.00 -4.74
C LEU A 144 12.25 -0.57 -6.16
N VAL A 145 11.03 -0.76 -6.65
CA VAL A 145 10.80 -1.21 -8.04
C VAL A 145 11.39 -0.21 -9.03
N GLU A 146 11.24 1.10 -8.79
CA GLU A 146 11.80 2.12 -9.67
C GLU A 146 13.34 2.14 -9.65
N GLN A 147 13.96 1.94 -8.47
CA GLN A 147 15.42 1.82 -8.34
C GLN A 147 15.95 0.60 -9.09
N TRP A 148 15.29 -0.56 -8.94
CA TRP A 148 15.65 -1.78 -9.67
C TRP A 148 15.45 -1.63 -11.18
N ALA A 149 14.37 -0.98 -11.60
CA ALA A 149 14.10 -0.70 -13.00
C ALA A 149 15.18 0.19 -13.64
N ARG A 150 15.67 1.20 -12.91
CA ARG A 150 16.77 2.06 -13.38
C ARG A 150 18.10 1.31 -13.46
N ASP A 151 18.46 0.55 -12.44
CA ASP A 151 19.68 -0.25 -12.45
C ASP A 151 19.65 -1.31 -13.55
N PHE A 152 18.47 -1.91 -13.81
CA PHE A 152 18.25 -2.84 -14.91
C PHE A 152 18.57 -2.19 -16.26
N LEU A 153 18.00 -1.01 -16.54
CA LEU A 153 18.19 -0.31 -17.81
C LEU A 153 19.65 0.14 -17.99
N GLN A 154 20.26 0.68 -16.93
CA GLN A 154 21.65 1.11 -16.96
C GLN A 154 22.62 -0.06 -17.22
N ARG A 155 22.39 -1.23 -16.60
CA ARG A 155 23.24 -2.42 -16.80
C ARG A 155 23.04 -3.08 -18.14
N THR A 156 21.85 -2.97 -18.74
CA THR A 156 21.59 -3.49 -20.08
C THR A 156 22.26 -2.64 -21.16
N GLU A 157 22.27 -1.31 -21.00
CA GLU A 157 22.93 -0.38 -21.92
C GLU A 157 24.47 -0.47 -21.88
N MET A 158 25.07 -0.86 -20.75
CA MET A 158 26.54 -0.90 -20.60
C MET A 158 27.22 -2.23 -20.97
N LEU A 159 26.49 -3.32 -21.30
CA LEU A 159 27.11 -4.64 -21.44
C LEU A 159 26.91 -5.30 -22.83
N PRO A 160 27.97 -5.47 -23.64
CA PRO A 160 27.87 -6.02 -25.00
C PRO A 160 27.75 -7.55 -25.08
N SER A 161 27.84 -8.30 -23.97
CA SER A 161 27.83 -9.78 -24.01
C SER A 161 26.58 -10.41 -23.34
N PRO A 162 25.81 -11.26 -24.06
CA PRO A 162 24.50 -11.75 -23.63
C PRO A 162 24.55 -12.74 -22.46
N VAL A 163 25.63 -13.53 -22.33
CA VAL A 163 25.74 -14.60 -21.33
C VAL A 163 26.12 -14.09 -19.93
N LYS A 164 26.91 -13.00 -19.86
CA LYS A 164 27.27 -12.36 -18.57
C LYS A 164 26.11 -11.52 -18.01
N ARG A 165 25.26 -10.96 -18.89
CA ARG A 165 24.00 -10.26 -18.54
C ARG A 165 23.10 -11.17 -17.69
N ALA A 166 22.88 -12.41 -18.13
CA ALA A 166 22.05 -13.41 -17.44
C ALA A 166 22.53 -13.80 -16.02
N ARG A 167 23.85 -13.87 -15.78
CA ARG A 167 24.41 -14.28 -14.47
C ARG A 167 24.30 -13.18 -13.41
N ILE A 168 24.41 -11.91 -13.78
CA ILE A 168 24.27 -10.78 -12.84
C ILE A 168 22.82 -10.59 -12.39
N PHE A 169 21.85 -10.86 -13.27
CA PHE A 169 20.41 -10.87 -12.94
C PHE A 169 20.04 -11.85 -11.81
N ALA A 170 20.84 -12.91 -11.59
CA ALA A 170 20.57 -13.89 -10.54
C ALA A 170 21.10 -13.49 -9.14
N TYR A 171 22.18 -12.71 -9.07
CA TYR A 171 22.86 -12.39 -7.81
C TYR A 171 22.33 -11.12 -7.12
N LEU A 172 22.00 -10.06 -7.87
CA LEU A 172 21.59 -8.77 -7.30
C LEU A 172 20.17 -8.79 -6.68
N TYR A 173 19.31 -9.70 -7.13
CA TYR A 173 17.93 -9.84 -6.66
C TYR A 173 17.77 -10.79 -5.45
N TYR A 174 18.87 -11.42 -5.00
CA TYR A 174 18.85 -12.40 -3.90
C TYR A 174 18.98 -11.77 -2.51
N VAL A 175 19.44 -10.51 -2.40
CA VAL A 175 19.92 -9.94 -1.12
C VAL A 175 18.86 -9.11 -0.36
N GLU A 176 17.89 -8.49 -1.03
CA GLU A 176 16.96 -7.56 -0.35
C GLU A 176 15.63 -8.20 0.11
N PHE A 177 15.14 -9.26 -0.55
CA PHE A 177 13.77 -9.76 -0.32
C PHE A 177 13.68 -11.19 0.25
N SER A 178 14.83 -11.83 0.51
CA SER A 178 14.89 -13.24 0.92
C SER A 178 14.92 -13.48 2.44
N CYS A 179 14.59 -12.48 3.27
CA CYS A 179 14.50 -12.69 4.72
C CYS A 179 13.09 -13.05 5.21
N LEU A 180 12.01 -12.72 4.49
CA LEU A 180 10.68 -13.03 5.03
C LEU A 180 10.16 -14.44 4.71
N ILE A 181 10.35 -14.99 3.50
CA ILE A 181 9.66 -16.24 3.14
C ILE A 181 10.49 -17.14 2.20
N LEU A 182 10.94 -18.26 2.78
CA LEU A 182 11.24 -19.57 2.18
C LEU A 182 12.61 -19.85 1.52
N CYS A 183 13.28 -20.78 2.19
CA CYS A 183 14.51 -21.49 1.86
C CYS A 183 14.34 -22.48 0.68
N ARG A 184 15.37 -22.57 -0.17
CA ARG A 184 16.07 -23.82 -0.61
C ARG A 184 15.34 -24.88 -1.46
N ASP A 185 15.48 -24.82 -2.80
CA ASP A 185 15.93 -25.97 -3.65
C ASP A 185 15.64 -25.92 -5.18
N VAL A 186 15.44 -24.76 -5.82
CA VAL A 186 15.13 -24.78 -7.28
C VAL A 186 15.93 -23.79 -8.11
N SER A 187 17.17 -24.15 -8.45
CA SER A 187 18.07 -23.30 -9.24
C SER A 187 18.04 -23.49 -10.77
N TYR A 188 17.31 -24.47 -11.34
CA TYR A 188 17.36 -24.70 -12.80
C TYR A 188 16.00 -24.71 -13.54
N LYS A 189 14.86 -24.81 -12.84
CA LYS A 189 13.51 -24.67 -13.44
C LYS A 189 12.89 -23.26 -13.31
N PHE A 190 13.57 -22.32 -12.64
CA PHE A 190 13.00 -21.06 -12.16
C PHE A 190 13.25 -19.83 -13.04
N ALA A 191 13.75 -19.97 -14.28
CA ALA A 191 13.94 -18.82 -15.17
C ALA A 191 12.60 -18.25 -15.67
N GLY A 192 11.65 -19.11 -16.06
CA GLY A 192 10.29 -18.70 -16.44
C GLY A 192 9.43 -18.30 -15.23
N LEU A 193 9.56 -19.02 -14.11
CA LEU A 193 8.74 -18.82 -12.90
C LEU A 193 9.08 -17.50 -12.16
N LYS A 194 10.30 -16.96 -12.32
CA LYS A 194 10.71 -15.67 -11.72
C LYS A 194 10.22 -14.44 -12.50
N ARG A 195 10.08 -14.51 -13.84
CA ARG A 195 9.43 -13.45 -14.65
C ARG A 195 7.95 -13.30 -14.25
N PHE A 196 7.29 -14.42 -13.96
CA PHE A 196 5.92 -14.43 -13.42
C PHE A 196 5.83 -13.87 -12.00
N ARG A 197 6.85 -14.03 -11.15
CA ARG A 197 6.83 -13.57 -9.74
C ARG A 197 7.08 -12.06 -9.58
N MET A 198 7.90 -11.45 -10.44
CA MET A 198 8.08 -9.99 -10.45
C MET A 198 6.82 -9.27 -10.95
N HIS A 199 6.15 -9.84 -11.96
CA HIS A 199 4.86 -9.33 -12.45
C HIS A 199 3.78 -9.39 -11.36
N ALA A 200 3.73 -10.50 -10.60
CA ALA A 200 2.81 -10.63 -9.46
C ALA A 200 3.11 -9.60 -8.36
N PHE A 201 4.39 -9.38 -8.04
CA PHE A 201 4.78 -8.37 -7.04
C PHE A 201 4.38 -6.95 -7.45
N VAL A 202 4.63 -6.58 -8.71
CA VAL A 202 4.21 -5.29 -9.28
C VAL A 202 2.69 -5.14 -9.32
N GLY A 203 1.94 -6.23 -9.53
CA GLY A 203 0.48 -6.25 -9.45
C GLY A 203 -0.08 -6.03 -8.04
N THR A 204 0.64 -6.47 -7.01
CA THR A 204 0.22 -6.30 -5.61
C THR A 204 0.32 -4.85 -5.11
N ILE A 205 1.19 -4.01 -5.70
CA ILE A 205 1.42 -2.63 -5.25
C ILE A 205 0.15 -1.76 -5.34
N PRO A 206 -0.55 -1.70 -6.50
CA PRO A 206 -1.86 -1.03 -6.59
C PRO A 206 -2.90 -1.56 -5.59
N LEU A 207 -2.87 -2.86 -5.30
CA LEU A 207 -3.83 -3.46 -4.36
C LEU A 207 -3.61 -2.94 -2.93
N LEU A 208 -2.36 -2.81 -2.48
CA LEU A 208 -2.07 -2.19 -1.17
C LEU A 208 -2.61 -0.75 -1.09
N LEU A 209 -2.48 0.01 -2.18
CA LEU A 209 -2.96 1.38 -2.27
C LEU A 209 -4.49 1.46 -2.19
N HIS A 210 -5.19 0.57 -2.91
CA HIS A 210 -6.65 0.49 -2.84
C HIS A 210 -7.14 0.06 -1.47
N MET A 211 -6.49 -0.91 -0.83
CA MET A 211 -6.82 -1.33 0.53
C MET A 211 -6.65 -0.17 1.53
N SER A 212 -5.58 0.61 1.40
CA SER A 212 -5.36 1.83 2.20
C SER A 212 -6.51 2.82 2.03
N LEU A 213 -6.93 3.11 0.78
CA LEU A 213 -8.04 4.02 0.50
C LEU A 213 -9.37 3.53 1.10
N LEU A 214 -9.66 2.23 1.00
CA LEU A 214 -10.87 1.64 1.57
C LEU A 214 -10.89 1.72 3.10
N LEU A 215 -9.75 1.47 3.76
CA LEU A 215 -9.62 1.62 5.20
C LEU A 215 -9.84 3.07 5.64
N PHE A 216 -9.30 4.04 4.89
CA PHE A 216 -9.52 5.46 5.18
C PHE A 216 -11.00 5.85 5.10
N LEU A 217 -11.67 5.50 4.01
CA LEU A 217 -13.10 5.77 3.83
C LEU A 217 -13.94 5.03 4.88
N GLY A 218 -13.54 3.81 5.26
CA GLY A 218 -14.18 3.04 6.34
C GLY A 218 -14.07 3.73 7.70
N GLY A 219 -12.95 4.40 8.00
CA GLY A 219 -12.79 5.21 9.21
C GLY A 219 -13.51 6.57 9.15
N LEU A 220 -13.81 7.09 7.96
CA LEU A 220 -14.48 8.38 7.77
C LEU A 220 -15.94 8.37 8.23
N VAL A 221 -16.67 7.27 8.00
CA VAL A 221 -18.07 7.12 8.41
C VAL A 221 -18.26 7.22 9.93
N PRO A 222 -17.59 6.39 10.76
CA PRO A 222 -17.70 6.48 12.22
C PRO A 222 -17.20 7.81 12.79
N PHE A 223 -16.24 8.46 12.14
CA PHE A 223 -15.79 9.80 12.52
C PHE A 223 -16.86 10.89 12.32
N LEU A 224 -17.65 10.81 11.25
CA LEU A 224 -18.69 11.79 10.94
C LEU A 224 -20.01 11.57 11.69
N LEU A 225 -20.28 10.35 12.15
CA LEU A 225 -21.51 10.01 12.88
C LEU A 225 -21.82 10.94 14.06
N PRO A 226 -20.90 11.21 15.01
CA PRO A 226 -21.19 12.09 16.15
C PRO A 226 -21.32 13.57 15.74
N VAL A 227 -20.76 13.97 14.59
CA VAL A 227 -20.81 15.36 14.13
C VAL A 227 -22.14 15.67 13.45
N ASN A 228 -22.51 14.87 12.43
CA ASN A 228 -23.76 15.05 11.71
C ASN A 228 -24.14 13.78 10.94
N HIS A 229 -25.31 13.22 11.26
CA HIS A 229 -25.79 11.99 10.62
C HIS A 229 -26.03 12.14 9.10
N ALA A 230 -26.49 13.29 8.62
CA ALA A 230 -26.70 13.51 7.18
C ALA A 230 -25.36 13.45 6.41
N VAL A 231 -24.32 14.10 6.94
CA VAL A 231 -22.98 14.06 6.33
C VAL A 231 -22.39 12.65 6.39
N ALA A 232 -22.60 11.94 7.49
CA ALA A 232 -22.17 10.54 7.63
C ALA A 232 -22.86 9.61 6.61
N TYR A 233 -24.16 9.76 6.38
CA TYR A 233 -24.89 8.97 5.38
C TYR A 233 -24.44 9.27 3.95
N VAL A 234 -24.16 10.54 3.63
CA VAL A 234 -23.60 10.91 2.33
C VAL A 234 -22.23 10.26 2.13
N ALA A 235 -21.35 10.32 3.13
CA ALA A 235 -20.03 9.67 3.08
C ALA A 235 -20.15 8.14 2.95
N ALA A 236 -21.08 7.52 3.68
CA ALA A 236 -21.37 6.09 3.56
C ALA A 236 -21.91 5.71 2.17
N GLY A 237 -22.75 6.55 1.58
CA GLY A 237 -23.23 6.38 0.21
C GLY A 237 -22.11 6.40 -0.82
N VAL A 238 -21.17 7.36 -0.69
CA VAL A 238 -19.97 7.42 -1.54
C VAL A 238 -19.12 6.15 -1.38
N LEU A 239 -18.87 5.70 -0.15
CA LEU A 239 -18.14 4.45 0.12
C LEU A 239 -18.84 3.24 -0.52
N ALA A 240 -20.17 3.15 -0.41
CA ALA A 240 -20.94 2.06 -1.00
C ALA A 240 -20.82 2.04 -2.53
N VAL A 241 -20.93 3.20 -3.19
CA VAL A 241 -20.75 3.31 -4.65
C VAL A 241 -19.35 2.86 -5.07
N VAL A 242 -18.31 3.31 -4.36
CA VAL A 242 -16.92 2.92 -4.65
C VAL A 242 -16.73 1.41 -4.48
N LEU A 243 -17.28 0.82 -3.42
CA LEU A 243 -17.21 -0.63 -3.18
C LEU A 243 -17.95 -1.43 -4.24
N ILE A 244 -19.16 -0.99 -4.64
CA ILE A 244 -19.93 -1.64 -5.71
C ILE A 244 -19.14 -1.62 -7.01
N PHE A 245 -18.55 -0.47 -7.36
CA PHE A 245 -17.74 -0.34 -8.57
C PHE A 245 -16.49 -1.21 -8.52
N TYR A 246 -15.78 -1.22 -7.39
CA TYR A 246 -14.60 -2.05 -7.17
C TYR A 246 -14.90 -3.54 -7.31
N VAL A 247 -15.92 -4.02 -6.57
CA VAL A 247 -16.37 -5.42 -6.63
C VAL A 247 -16.89 -5.78 -8.03
N GLY A 248 -17.63 -4.87 -8.67
CA GLY A 248 -18.13 -5.06 -10.03
C GLY A 248 -17.01 -5.29 -11.02
N ILE A 249 -15.96 -4.44 -11.01
CA ILE A 249 -14.81 -4.59 -11.90
C ILE A 249 -13.99 -5.85 -11.56
N SER A 250 -13.84 -6.19 -10.27
CA SER A 250 -13.12 -7.42 -9.87
C SER A 250 -13.86 -8.72 -10.25
N ILE A 251 -15.20 -8.72 -10.27
CA ILE A 251 -16.00 -9.90 -10.64
C ILE A 251 -16.18 -10.00 -12.16
N LEU A 252 -16.13 -8.88 -12.90
CA LEU A 252 -16.29 -8.84 -14.35
C LEU A 252 -15.43 -9.86 -15.13
N PRO A 253 -14.11 -10.02 -14.85
CA PRO A 253 -13.27 -11.02 -15.53
C PRO A 253 -13.61 -12.48 -15.16
N LEU A 254 -14.40 -12.73 -14.12
CA LEU A 254 -14.87 -14.07 -13.76
C LEU A 254 -16.13 -14.50 -14.55
N ILE A 255 -16.90 -13.53 -15.05
CA ILE A 255 -18.15 -13.78 -15.79
C ILE A 255 -17.87 -13.85 -17.30
N GLN A 256 -16.93 -13.05 -17.80
CA GLN A 256 -16.55 -13.01 -19.22
C GLN A 256 -15.06 -13.30 -19.39
N TYR A 257 -14.75 -14.48 -19.95
CA TYR A 257 -13.38 -14.88 -20.28
C TYR A 257 -12.70 -13.97 -21.33
N ASP A 258 -13.48 -13.23 -22.14
CA ASP A 258 -13.00 -12.34 -23.20
C ASP A 258 -12.95 -10.84 -22.79
N CYS A 259 -13.07 -10.53 -21.50
CA CYS A 259 -13.12 -9.13 -21.05
C CYS A 259 -11.71 -8.47 -21.06
N PRO A 260 -11.52 -7.28 -21.65
CA PRO A 260 -10.24 -6.58 -21.67
C PRO A 260 -9.79 -6.05 -20.29
N TYR A 261 -10.69 -6.07 -19.29
CA TYR A 261 -10.40 -5.64 -17.93
C TYR A 261 -9.72 -6.77 -17.15
N LYS A 262 -8.38 -6.82 -17.20
CA LYS A 262 -7.58 -7.53 -16.20
C LYS A 262 -7.36 -6.59 -15.03
N THR A 263 -8.14 -6.75 -13.97
CA THR A 263 -7.76 -6.18 -12.68
C THR A 263 -6.42 -6.78 -12.25
N PRO A 264 -5.46 -5.97 -11.79
CA PRO A 264 -4.17 -6.44 -11.29
C PRO A 264 -4.32 -7.37 -10.08
#